data_AF-A0A127PXI1-F1
#
_entry.id   AF-A0A127PXI1-F1
#
_cell.length_a   1.000
_cell.length_b   1.000
_cell.length_c   1.000
_cell.angle_alpha   90.00
_cell.angle_beta   90.00
_cell.angle_gamma   90.00
#
_symmetry.space_group_name_H-M   'P 1'
#
loop_
_entity.id
_entity.type
_entity.pdbx_description
1 polymer ?
#
loop_
_entity_poly.entity_id
_entity_poly.type
_entity_poly.pdbx_seq_one_letter_code
_entity_poly.pdbx_strand_id
1 'polypeptide(L)'
;MCSLQQFAGIALLAWQAMPGAGMAAERIIPIDPARADKPGFMVIIDAPGHYQLAGNLKVADPNTTAIEINADDVTLDLHGFAIQGPTRCQQLPAPCWPLGGGNGIHAINRSHVTVRNGIVQGMGNYGIYLESSSVSLDHVVVSRNGRGGAVLFGGVVSNSAAENNGGDGIFGIDLKVSRSTMRGNQHFGLAGYAQSSFSNNRLSANNGNGVQTNLKSAAAAGNTCNASACP
;
A
#
# COMPACT_ATOMS: atom_id res chain seq x y z
N MET A 1 -82.55 37.96 -18.24
CA MET A 1 -82.54 36.79 -19.15
C MET A 1 -81.12 36.63 -19.67
N CYS A 2 -80.55 35.42 -19.57
CA CYS A 2 -79.22 34.97 -20.04
C CYS A 2 -78.00 35.66 -19.39
N SER A 3 -76.93 35.01 -18.95
CA SER A 3 -76.49 33.61 -19.01
C SER A 3 -75.35 33.44 -17.99
N LEU A 4 -75.34 32.32 -17.25
CA LEU A 4 -74.18 31.83 -16.49
C LEU A 4 -72.98 31.62 -17.43
N GLN A 5 -71.75 31.92 -16.97
CA GLN A 5 -70.60 31.02 -17.16
C GLN A 5 -69.64 31.11 -15.96
N GLN A 6 -69.45 29.96 -15.32
CA GLN A 6 -68.42 29.65 -14.34
C GLN A 6 -67.02 29.72 -14.97
N PHE A 7 -66.02 30.15 -14.22
CA PHE A 7 -64.64 29.71 -14.45
C PHE A 7 -64.00 29.22 -13.15
N ALA A 8 -63.48 28.00 -13.27
CA ALA A 8 -62.87 27.18 -12.24
C ALA A 8 -61.48 27.71 -11.85
N GLY A 9 -61.10 27.47 -10.59
CA GLY A 9 -59.80 27.84 -10.05
C GLY A 9 -58.66 26.91 -10.48
N ILE A 10 -57.43 27.40 -10.32
CA ILE A 10 -56.23 26.59 -10.17
C ILE A 10 -55.31 27.31 -9.18
N ALA A 11 -55.15 26.76 -7.97
CA ALA A 11 -54.10 27.17 -7.05
C ALA A 11 -52.82 26.40 -7.42
N LEU A 12 -51.79 27.10 -7.92
CA LEU A 12 -50.46 26.52 -8.10
C LEU A 12 -49.77 26.43 -6.75
N LEU A 13 -49.65 25.22 -6.21
CA LEU A 13 -48.68 24.89 -5.16
C LEU A 13 -47.30 24.75 -5.80
N ALA A 14 -46.43 25.73 -5.59
CA ALA A 14 -45.02 25.63 -5.95
C ALA A 14 -44.31 24.73 -4.93
N TRP A 15 -44.08 23.46 -5.28
CA TRP A 15 -43.06 22.64 -4.63
C TRP A 15 -41.68 23.13 -5.08
N GLN A 16 -41.04 23.97 -4.28
CA GLN A 16 -39.61 24.20 -4.41
C GLN A 16 -38.89 22.97 -3.87
N ALA A 17 -38.40 22.13 -4.79
CA ALA A 17 -37.41 21.11 -4.49
C ALA A 17 -36.18 21.80 -3.91
N MET A 18 -35.84 21.48 -2.66
CA MET A 18 -34.53 21.83 -2.11
C MET A 18 -33.47 21.07 -2.93
N PRO A 19 -32.43 21.73 -3.46
CA PRO A 19 -31.33 21.02 -4.06
C PRO A 19 -30.64 20.22 -2.95
N GLY A 20 -30.79 18.90 -2.99
CA GLY A 20 -29.96 18.01 -2.20
C GLY A 20 -28.52 18.27 -2.59
N ALA A 21 -27.69 18.67 -1.62
CA ALA A 21 -26.24 18.65 -1.75
C ALA A 21 -25.84 17.18 -1.97
N GLY A 22 -25.78 16.76 -3.23
CA GLY A 22 -25.17 15.49 -3.60
C GLY A 22 -23.71 15.57 -3.21
N MET A 23 -23.32 14.88 -2.14
CA MET A 23 -21.91 14.57 -1.92
C MET A 23 -21.45 13.85 -3.20
N ALA A 24 -20.59 14.50 -3.98
CA ALA A 24 -19.95 13.83 -5.09
C ALA A 24 -19.18 12.64 -4.49
N ALA A 25 -19.68 11.43 -4.75
CA ALA A 25 -18.94 10.22 -4.38
C ALA A 25 -17.55 10.35 -4.99
N GLU A 26 -16.51 10.19 -4.17
CA GLU A 26 -15.13 10.20 -4.62
C GLU A 26 -15.00 9.25 -5.82
N ARG A 27 -14.56 9.78 -6.96
CA ARG A 27 -14.49 8.99 -8.19
C ARG A 27 -13.31 8.03 -8.08
N ILE A 28 -13.61 6.74 -8.03
CA ILE A 28 -12.61 5.68 -8.16
C ILE A 28 -12.11 5.65 -9.62
N ILE A 29 -10.80 5.69 -9.79
CA ILE A 29 -10.10 5.64 -11.08
C ILE A 29 -9.55 4.22 -11.25
N PRO A 30 -10.15 3.39 -12.13
CA PRO A 30 -9.66 2.03 -12.35
C PRO A 30 -8.30 2.05 -13.07
N ILE A 31 -7.38 1.20 -12.63
CA ILE A 31 -6.12 0.90 -13.30
C ILE A 31 -6.29 -0.39 -14.09
N ASP A 32 -6.23 -0.26 -15.41
CA ASP A 32 -6.24 -1.39 -16.34
C ASP A 32 -4.89 -2.14 -16.27
N PRO A 33 -4.90 -3.48 -16.02
CA PRO A 33 -3.69 -4.29 -16.05
C PRO A 33 -2.93 -4.34 -17.38
N ALA A 34 -3.57 -3.99 -18.49
CA ALA A 34 -2.93 -3.89 -19.79
C ALA A 34 -2.23 -2.53 -20.03
N ARG A 35 -2.35 -1.59 -19.08
CA ARG A 35 -1.73 -0.25 -19.18
C ARG A 35 -0.21 -0.37 -19.16
N ALA A 36 0.45 0.35 -20.06
CA ALA A 36 1.90 0.49 -20.11
C ALA A 36 2.23 1.93 -20.51
N ASP A 37 2.39 2.80 -19.51
CA ASP A 37 2.52 4.23 -19.76
C ASP A 37 3.85 4.62 -20.39
N LYS A 38 4.96 4.10 -19.84
CA LYS A 38 6.32 4.45 -20.30
C LYS A 38 7.29 3.27 -20.13
N PRO A 39 8.37 3.19 -20.92
CA PRO A 39 9.48 2.29 -20.63
C PRO A 39 9.99 2.51 -19.18
N GLY A 40 10.11 1.42 -18.42
CA GLY A 40 10.53 1.47 -17.01
C GLY A 40 9.39 1.73 -16.00
N PHE A 41 8.19 2.15 -16.44
CA PHE A 41 7.03 2.38 -15.58
C PHE A 41 5.74 1.88 -16.22
N MET A 42 5.12 0.85 -15.64
CA MET A 42 3.89 0.30 -16.21
C MET A 42 2.69 1.26 -16.03
N VAL A 43 2.56 1.85 -14.84
CA VAL A 43 1.50 2.79 -14.49
C VAL A 43 2.12 4.03 -13.83
N ILE A 44 1.67 5.21 -14.24
CA ILE A 44 2.02 6.51 -13.67
C ILE A 44 0.73 7.20 -13.20
N ILE A 45 0.76 7.63 -11.95
CA ILE A 45 -0.28 8.43 -11.29
C ILE A 45 0.26 9.84 -11.11
N ASP A 46 -0.13 10.76 -12.00
CA ASP A 46 0.32 12.17 -11.99
C ASP A 46 -0.74 13.13 -11.42
N ALA A 47 -1.84 12.62 -10.86
CA ALA A 47 -2.90 13.43 -10.26
C ALA A 47 -3.38 12.84 -8.92
N PRO A 48 -3.83 13.68 -7.97
CA PRO A 48 -4.48 13.23 -6.76
C PRO A 48 -5.73 12.39 -7.03
N GLY A 49 -6.07 11.50 -6.10
CA GLY A 49 -7.33 10.76 -6.14
C GLY A 49 -7.26 9.31 -5.69
N HIS A 50 -8.38 8.61 -5.86
CA HIS A 50 -8.54 7.22 -5.49
C HIS A 50 -8.38 6.31 -6.70
N TYR A 51 -7.30 5.53 -6.71
CA TYR A 51 -6.98 4.58 -7.76
C TYR A 51 -7.23 3.17 -7.29
N GLN A 52 -7.80 2.34 -8.16
CA GLN A 52 -8.10 0.94 -7.83
C GLN A 52 -7.63 0.00 -8.93
N LEU A 53 -6.94 -1.08 -8.58
CA LEU A 53 -6.63 -2.13 -9.55
C LEU A 53 -7.90 -2.81 -10.06
N ALA A 54 -8.02 -2.96 -11.38
CA ALA A 54 -9.06 -3.76 -12.01
C ALA A 54 -8.66 -5.23 -12.23
N GLY A 55 -7.40 -5.58 -11.93
CA GLY A 55 -6.86 -6.93 -12.04
C GLY A 55 -5.39 -7.00 -11.63
N ASN A 56 -4.79 -8.19 -11.72
CA ASN A 56 -3.38 -8.39 -11.37
C ASN A 56 -2.45 -7.70 -12.38
N LEU A 57 -1.47 -6.93 -11.90
CA LEU A 57 -0.39 -6.39 -12.72
C LEU A 57 0.76 -7.40 -12.82
N LYS A 58 1.24 -7.67 -14.03
CA LYS A 58 2.36 -8.60 -14.29
C LYS A 58 3.54 -7.89 -14.92
N VAL A 59 4.56 -7.60 -14.11
CA VAL A 59 5.80 -6.97 -14.55
C VAL A 59 6.77 -8.03 -15.07
N ALA A 60 7.17 -7.89 -16.33
CA ALA A 60 8.02 -8.89 -17.00
C ALA A 60 9.53 -8.66 -16.78
N ASP A 61 9.95 -7.40 -16.66
CA ASP A 61 11.36 -6.99 -16.49
C ASP A 61 11.64 -6.63 -15.02
N PRO A 62 12.65 -7.23 -14.36
CA PRO A 62 12.99 -6.90 -12.97
C PRO A 62 13.43 -5.45 -12.76
N ASN A 63 13.72 -4.68 -13.82
CA ASN A 63 14.07 -3.27 -13.75
C ASN A 63 12.88 -2.32 -13.91
N THR A 64 11.69 -2.83 -14.22
CA THR A 64 10.49 -2.01 -14.39
C THR A 64 9.80 -1.78 -13.06
N THR A 65 9.49 -0.52 -12.76
CA THR A 65 8.59 -0.16 -11.65
C THR A 65 7.14 -0.35 -12.09
N ALA A 66 6.33 -1.01 -11.27
CA ALA A 66 4.94 -1.29 -11.66
C ALA A 66 4.06 -0.03 -11.58
N ILE A 67 4.08 0.67 -10.45
CA ILE A 67 3.30 1.89 -10.24
C ILE A 67 4.20 3.00 -9.70
N GLU A 68 4.30 4.10 -10.45
CA GLU A 68 4.94 5.34 -10.05
C GLU A 68 3.88 6.36 -9.61
N ILE A 69 4.03 6.92 -8.41
CA ILE A 69 3.12 7.93 -7.87
C ILE A 69 3.82 9.29 -7.83
N ASN A 70 3.34 10.20 -8.68
CA ASN A 70 3.86 11.54 -8.88
C ASN A 70 2.96 12.65 -8.33
N ALA A 71 1.93 12.29 -7.57
CA ALA A 71 1.00 13.23 -6.96
C ALA A 71 0.85 12.99 -5.45
N ASP A 72 0.46 14.05 -4.74
CA ASP A 72 0.00 14.00 -3.36
C ASP A 72 -1.46 13.53 -3.30
N ASP A 73 -1.93 13.21 -2.10
CA ASP A 73 -3.33 12.85 -1.82
C ASP A 73 -3.81 11.68 -2.71
N VAL A 74 -3.02 10.61 -2.74
CA VAL A 74 -3.28 9.40 -3.53
C VAL A 74 -3.67 8.26 -2.61
N THR A 75 -4.84 7.68 -2.86
CA THR A 75 -5.21 6.37 -2.31
C THR A 75 -5.10 5.33 -3.42
N LEU A 76 -4.16 4.40 -3.29
CA LEU A 76 -4.01 3.23 -4.14
C LEU A 76 -4.59 2.00 -3.43
N ASP A 77 -5.77 1.58 -3.87
CA ASP A 77 -6.42 0.35 -3.43
C ASP A 77 -6.08 -0.78 -4.42
N LEU A 78 -5.34 -1.78 -3.96
CA LEU A 78 -5.01 -2.94 -4.77
C LEU A 78 -6.21 -3.88 -4.94
N HIS A 79 -7.32 -3.66 -4.20
CA HIS A 79 -8.61 -4.33 -4.37
C HIS A 79 -8.54 -5.87 -4.37
N GLY A 80 -7.67 -6.41 -3.54
CA GLY A 80 -7.40 -7.85 -3.43
C GLY A 80 -6.53 -8.42 -4.55
N PHE A 81 -6.13 -7.61 -5.54
CA PHE A 81 -5.25 -8.03 -6.62
C PHE A 81 -3.77 -7.92 -6.23
N ALA A 82 -2.94 -8.53 -7.08
CA ALA A 82 -1.50 -8.60 -6.92
C ALA A 82 -0.76 -7.79 -7.99
N ILE A 83 0.32 -7.14 -7.56
CA ILE A 83 1.42 -6.71 -8.43
C ILE A 83 2.48 -7.80 -8.38
N GLN A 84 2.87 -8.33 -9.54
CA GLN A 84 3.70 -9.52 -9.67
C GLN A 84 4.89 -9.27 -10.59
N GLY A 85 6.09 -9.24 -10.04
CA GLY A 85 7.32 -9.18 -10.82
C GLY A 85 7.92 -10.55 -11.16
N PRO A 86 9.06 -10.58 -11.89
CA PRO A 86 9.68 -11.80 -12.37
C PRO A 86 10.60 -12.46 -11.34
N THR A 87 10.96 -11.76 -10.25
CA THR A 87 11.86 -12.25 -9.21
C THR A 87 11.24 -13.42 -8.45
N ARG A 88 12.08 -14.40 -8.10
CA ARG A 88 11.70 -15.57 -7.31
C ARG A 88 12.66 -15.69 -6.14
N CYS A 89 12.10 -15.69 -4.93
CA CYS A 89 12.78 -16.08 -3.70
C CYS A 89 12.19 -17.43 -3.27
N GLN A 90 12.83 -18.54 -3.64
CA GLN A 90 12.30 -19.90 -3.43
C GLN A 90 12.26 -20.25 -1.94
N GLN A 91 13.42 -20.28 -1.29
CA GLN A 91 13.60 -20.51 0.14
C GLN A 91 14.80 -19.74 0.63
N LEU A 92 14.59 -18.78 1.53
CA LEU A 92 15.68 -18.04 2.14
C LEU A 92 16.47 -18.98 3.07
N PRO A 93 17.83 -18.92 3.06
CA PRO A 93 18.69 -17.83 2.58
C PRO A 93 19.12 -17.91 1.10
N ALA A 94 18.56 -18.80 0.28
CA ALA A 94 18.90 -18.83 -1.15
C ALA A 94 18.63 -17.44 -1.79
N PRO A 95 19.52 -16.98 -2.68
CA PRO A 95 19.41 -15.66 -3.26
C PRO A 95 18.15 -15.53 -4.12
N CYS A 96 17.52 -14.35 -4.06
CA CYS A 96 16.43 -14.01 -4.96
C CYS A 96 16.99 -13.77 -6.38
N TRP A 97 16.27 -14.22 -7.41
CA TRP A 97 16.68 -14.02 -8.80
C TRP A 97 15.47 -14.02 -9.78
N PRO A 98 15.51 -13.27 -10.89
CA PRO A 98 16.49 -12.21 -11.20
C PRO A 98 16.30 -10.99 -10.29
N LEU A 99 17.37 -10.27 -10.01
CA LEU A 99 17.34 -8.97 -9.33
C LEU A 99 17.27 -7.84 -10.37
N GLY A 100 16.83 -6.66 -9.96
CA GLY A 100 16.80 -5.47 -10.81
C GLY A 100 16.48 -4.22 -10.01
N GLY A 101 16.34 -3.07 -10.70
CA GLY A 101 16.03 -1.78 -10.08
C GLY A 101 14.54 -1.51 -9.83
N GLY A 102 13.64 -2.33 -10.39
CA GLY A 102 12.21 -2.05 -10.43
C GLY A 102 11.50 -2.30 -9.11
N ASN A 103 10.71 -1.32 -8.66
CA ASN A 103 9.88 -1.42 -7.46
C ASN A 103 8.43 -1.78 -7.80
N GLY A 104 7.69 -2.42 -6.90
CA GLY A 104 6.26 -2.66 -7.14
C GLY A 104 5.47 -1.35 -7.12
N ILE A 105 5.63 -0.58 -6.05
CA ILE A 105 5.03 0.75 -5.89
C ILE A 105 6.12 1.71 -5.44
N HIS A 106 6.21 2.86 -6.09
CA HIS A 106 7.24 3.86 -5.84
C HIS A 106 6.64 5.26 -5.72
N ALA A 107 7.07 5.99 -4.70
CA ALA A 107 6.77 7.41 -4.50
C ALA A 107 7.91 8.08 -3.72
N ILE A 108 8.36 9.24 -4.19
CA ILE A 108 9.37 10.08 -3.53
C ILE A 108 8.87 11.51 -3.44
N ASN A 109 9.07 12.16 -2.29
CA ASN A 109 8.66 13.54 -2.03
C ASN A 109 7.17 13.77 -2.34
N ARG A 110 6.32 12.88 -1.81
CA ARG A 110 4.86 13.01 -1.83
C ARG A 110 4.29 13.09 -0.41
N SER A 111 3.04 13.51 -0.31
CA SER A 111 2.27 13.61 0.93
C SER A 111 0.94 12.87 0.80
N HIS A 112 0.50 12.26 1.90
CA HIS A 112 -0.77 11.53 2.01
C HIS A 112 -0.93 10.43 0.95
N VAL A 113 0.08 9.56 0.84
CA VAL A 113 0.00 8.37 -0.01
C VAL A 113 -0.45 7.17 0.81
N THR A 114 -1.60 6.61 0.48
CA THR A 114 -2.14 5.40 1.10
C THR A 114 -2.09 4.25 0.11
N VAL A 115 -1.54 3.11 0.52
CA VAL A 115 -1.58 1.85 -0.24
C VAL A 115 -2.31 0.80 0.59
N ARG A 116 -3.29 0.11 0.02
CA ARG A 116 -4.10 -0.85 0.78
C ARG A 116 -4.60 -2.07 0.01
N ASN A 117 -5.00 -3.08 0.77
CA ASN A 117 -5.78 -4.26 0.33
C ASN A 117 -5.19 -5.03 -0.85
N GLY A 118 -4.01 -5.64 -0.72
CA GLY A 118 -3.53 -6.52 -1.78
C GLY A 118 -2.12 -7.06 -1.58
N ILE A 119 -1.51 -7.47 -2.67
CA ILE A 119 -0.23 -8.18 -2.64
C ILE A 119 0.76 -7.48 -3.59
N VAL A 120 1.98 -7.27 -3.12
CA VAL A 120 3.10 -6.83 -3.97
C VAL A 120 4.24 -7.83 -3.83
N GLN A 121 4.55 -8.53 -4.92
CA GLN A 121 5.47 -9.66 -4.86
C GLN A 121 6.38 -9.81 -6.08
N GLY A 122 7.53 -10.43 -5.85
CA GLY A 122 8.44 -10.83 -6.93
C GLY A 122 9.06 -9.64 -7.66
N MET A 123 9.13 -8.46 -7.05
CA MET A 123 9.76 -7.29 -7.66
C MET A 123 11.28 -7.41 -7.60
N GLY A 124 11.97 -6.84 -8.60
CA GLY A 124 13.43 -6.92 -8.73
C GLY A 124 14.19 -6.25 -7.59
N ASN A 125 13.62 -5.16 -7.07
CA ASN A 125 14.16 -4.37 -5.97
C ASN A 125 13.26 -4.51 -4.73
N TYR A 126 12.61 -3.43 -4.29
CA TYR A 126 11.65 -3.45 -3.18
C TYR A 126 10.23 -3.73 -3.68
N GLY A 127 9.40 -4.35 -2.84
CA GLY A 127 7.97 -4.40 -3.11
C GLY A 127 7.38 -3.01 -3.13
N ILE A 128 7.61 -2.25 -2.05
CA ILE A 128 7.08 -0.90 -1.88
C ILE A 128 8.21 0.02 -1.43
N TYR A 129 8.33 1.18 -2.08
CA TYR A 129 9.31 2.20 -1.72
C TYR A 129 8.64 3.58 -1.67
N LEU A 130 8.38 4.07 -0.46
CA LEU A 130 7.65 5.30 -0.19
C LEU A 130 8.50 6.23 0.68
N GLU A 131 9.34 7.06 0.05
CA GLU A 131 10.11 8.09 0.73
C GLU A 131 9.32 9.40 0.70
N SER A 132 8.43 9.58 1.67
CA SER A 132 7.37 10.59 1.64
C SER A 132 7.04 11.07 3.06
N SER A 133 6.36 12.20 3.22
CA SER A 133 6.18 12.84 4.54
C SER A 133 5.06 12.22 5.38
N SER A 134 4.08 11.59 4.71
CA SER A 134 2.92 10.96 5.32
C SER A 134 2.45 9.82 4.44
N VAL A 135 2.69 8.60 4.88
CA VAL A 135 2.33 7.39 4.13
C VAL A 135 1.66 6.35 5.02
N SER A 136 0.70 5.63 4.44
CA SER A 136 -0.03 4.58 5.12
C SER A 136 -0.03 3.30 4.29
N LEU A 137 0.28 2.18 4.94
CA LEU A 137 0.19 0.84 4.37
C LEU A 137 -0.75 -0.02 5.23
N ASP A 138 -1.86 -0.48 4.65
CA ASP A 138 -2.89 -1.21 5.39
C ASP A 138 -3.41 -2.43 4.64
N HIS A 139 -3.47 -3.60 5.29
CA HIS A 139 -3.89 -4.86 4.66
C HIS A 139 -3.11 -5.20 3.38
N VAL A 140 -1.78 -4.99 3.38
CA VAL A 140 -0.92 -5.33 2.24
C VAL A 140 0.07 -6.43 2.62
N VAL A 141 0.27 -7.38 1.70
CA VAL A 141 1.31 -8.39 1.77
C VAL A 141 2.43 -8.04 0.80
N VAL A 142 3.61 -7.69 1.32
CA VAL A 142 4.83 -7.49 0.53
C VAL A 142 5.72 -8.73 0.64
N SER A 143 5.89 -9.48 -0.45
CA SER A 143 6.57 -10.77 -0.36
C SER A 143 7.49 -11.13 -1.50
N ARG A 144 8.55 -11.90 -1.20
CA ARG A 144 9.46 -12.46 -2.21
C ARG A 144 10.05 -11.41 -3.17
N ASN A 145 10.29 -10.20 -2.67
CA ASN A 145 10.93 -9.13 -3.43
C ASN A 145 12.46 -9.22 -3.27
N GLY A 146 13.20 -8.81 -4.29
CA GLY A 146 14.62 -9.05 -4.43
C GLY A 146 15.48 -8.42 -3.34
N ARG A 147 15.21 -7.16 -2.96
CA ARG A 147 16.01 -6.41 -1.99
C ARG A 147 15.34 -6.22 -0.63
N GLY A 148 14.03 -6.18 -0.56
CA GLY A 148 13.28 -5.98 0.69
C GLY A 148 11.78 -5.84 0.47
N GLY A 149 11.00 -5.88 1.55
CA GLY A 149 9.54 -5.80 1.46
C GLY A 149 9.06 -4.38 1.22
N ALA A 150 9.13 -3.53 2.25
CA ALA A 150 8.69 -2.14 2.19
C ALA A 150 9.70 -1.18 2.82
N VAL A 151 9.93 -0.04 2.16
CA VAL A 151 10.71 1.09 2.67
C VAL A 151 9.76 2.28 2.86
N LEU A 152 9.69 2.85 4.06
CA LEU A 152 8.84 4.00 4.36
C LEU A 152 9.57 5.05 5.19
N PHE A 153 9.22 6.32 5.00
CA PHE A 153 9.69 7.45 5.81
C PHE A 153 8.44 8.10 6.42
N GLY A 154 8.39 8.30 7.74
CA GLY A 154 7.20 8.85 8.42
C GLY A 154 5.92 8.02 8.26
N GLY A 155 6.06 6.69 8.07
CA GLY A 155 4.97 5.81 7.65
C GLY A 155 4.24 5.09 8.77
N VAL A 156 2.93 4.92 8.61
CA VAL A 156 2.11 4.01 9.42
C VAL A 156 1.90 2.71 8.65
N VAL A 157 2.21 1.58 9.28
CA VAL A 157 1.95 0.25 8.73
C VAL A 157 1.02 -0.50 9.67
N SER A 158 -0.12 -0.95 9.18
CA SER A 158 -1.09 -1.72 9.96
C SER A 158 -1.59 -2.94 9.22
N ASN A 159 -1.93 -4.00 9.98
CA ASN A 159 -2.63 -5.18 9.46
C ASN A 159 -1.96 -5.80 8.22
N SER A 160 -0.65 -5.66 8.11
CA SER A 160 0.11 -5.96 6.89
C SER A 160 1.11 -7.08 7.14
N ALA A 161 1.67 -7.62 6.07
CA ALA A 161 2.70 -8.66 6.18
C ALA A 161 3.89 -8.39 5.27
N ALA A 162 5.10 -8.62 5.80
CA ALA A 162 6.33 -8.60 5.01
C ALA A 162 7.01 -9.97 5.09
N GLU A 163 7.02 -10.69 3.98
CA GLU A 163 7.35 -12.11 3.98
C GLU A 163 8.39 -12.52 2.95
N ASN A 164 9.39 -13.26 3.41
CA ASN A 164 10.37 -13.93 2.56
C ASN A 164 11.08 -12.99 1.55
N ASN A 165 11.36 -11.74 1.95
CA ASN A 165 12.06 -10.79 1.10
C ASN A 165 13.58 -10.94 1.24
N GLY A 166 14.31 -10.61 0.17
CA GLY A 166 15.77 -10.74 0.09
C GLY A 166 16.57 -9.77 0.98
N GLY A 167 15.92 -8.96 1.80
CA GLY A 167 16.55 -8.09 2.79
C GLY A 167 15.64 -7.88 3.99
N ASP A 168 15.45 -6.64 4.44
CA ASP A 168 14.52 -6.35 5.53
C ASP A 168 13.06 -6.52 5.08
N GLY A 169 12.20 -6.95 6.01
CA GLY A 169 10.76 -7.02 5.76
C GLY A 169 10.16 -5.61 5.62
N ILE A 170 10.28 -4.82 6.67
CA ILE A 170 9.92 -3.41 6.69
C ILE A 170 11.14 -2.62 7.18
N PHE A 171 11.52 -1.57 6.45
CA PHE A 171 12.63 -0.70 6.75
C PHE A 171 12.18 0.76 6.72
N GLY A 172 12.72 1.61 7.60
CA GLY A 172 12.39 3.03 7.52
C GLY A 172 12.77 3.90 8.70
N ILE A 173 12.36 5.16 8.61
CA ILE A 173 12.56 6.20 9.63
C ILE A 173 11.20 6.69 10.11
N ASP A 174 11.08 6.97 11.42
CA ASP A 174 9.85 7.47 12.06
C ASP A 174 8.61 6.59 11.78
N LEU A 175 8.81 5.27 11.86
CA LEU A 175 7.78 4.28 11.59
C LEU A 175 6.83 4.06 12.77
N LYS A 176 5.56 3.79 12.47
CA LYS A 176 4.61 3.22 13.43
C LYS A 176 4.04 1.94 12.85
N VAL A 177 4.52 0.79 13.35
CA VAL A 177 4.13 -0.52 12.82
C VAL A 177 3.26 -1.26 13.82
N SER A 178 2.06 -1.68 13.41
CA SER A 178 1.16 -2.39 14.31
C SER A 178 0.39 -3.53 13.65
N ARG A 179 0.00 -4.53 14.45
CA ARG A 179 -0.83 -5.66 14.00
C ARG A 179 -0.32 -6.33 12.72
N SER A 180 1.00 -6.33 12.53
CA SER A 180 1.65 -6.78 11.30
C SER A 180 2.51 -8.01 11.54
N THR A 181 2.71 -8.79 10.47
CA THR A 181 3.53 -10.01 10.51
C THR A 181 4.76 -9.83 9.65
N MET A 182 5.95 -10.00 10.22
CA MET A 182 7.21 -9.95 9.49
C MET A 182 7.90 -11.30 9.63
N ARG A 183 8.00 -12.05 8.52
CA ARG A 183 8.43 -13.44 8.57
C ARG A 183 9.43 -13.81 7.50
N GLY A 184 10.48 -14.52 7.91
CA GLY A 184 11.37 -15.20 6.98
C GLY A 184 12.18 -14.25 6.11
N ASN A 185 12.30 -12.97 6.45
CA ASN A 185 13.09 -12.01 5.66
C ASN A 185 14.59 -12.26 5.88
N GLN A 186 15.43 -12.05 4.85
CA GLN A 186 16.86 -12.37 4.93
C GLN A 186 17.58 -11.55 6.01
N HIS A 187 17.14 -10.31 6.27
CA HIS A 187 17.64 -9.45 7.34
C HIS A 187 16.58 -9.28 8.44
N PHE A 188 16.41 -8.10 9.03
CA PHE A 188 15.42 -7.89 10.07
C PHE A 188 13.99 -8.06 9.52
N GLY A 189 13.07 -8.51 10.37
CA GLY A 189 11.65 -8.41 10.06
C GLY A 189 11.22 -6.95 10.02
N LEU A 190 11.72 -6.15 10.97
CA LEU A 190 11.50 -4.72 11.07
C LEU A 190 12.80 -4.00 11.44
N ALA A 191 13.25 -3.11 10.57
CA ALA A 191 14.32 -2.17 10.84
C ALA A 191 13.74 -0.76 10.90
N GLY A 192 13.80 -0.11 12.06
CA GLY A 192 13.33 1.26 12.25
C GLY A 192 14.41 2.15 12.86
N TYR A 193 14.37 3.44 12.54
CA TYR A 193 15.27 4.45 13.10
C TYR A 193 14.50 5.68 13.59
N ALA A 194 15.20 6.57 14.30
CA ALA A 194 14.63 7.77 14.92
C ALA A 194 13.45 7.44 15.86
N GLN A 195 12.27 8.05 15.66
CA GLN A 195 11.10 7.90 16.54
C GLN A 195 10.26 6.64 16.20
N SER A 196 10.89 5.63 15.59
CA SER A 196 10.20 4.40 15.19
C SER A 196 9.70 3.61 16.39
N SER A 197 8.47 3.11 16.29
CA SER A 197 7.81 2.32 17.31
C SER A 197 6.98 1.19 16.69
N PHE A 198 6.76 0.14 17.47
CA PHE A 198 6.03 -1.03 17.01
C PHE A 198 5.23 -1.68 18.14
N SER A 199 4.02 -2.15 17.84
CA SER A 199 3.13 -2.81 18.80
C SER A 199 2.25 -3.89 18.18
N ASN A 200 1.96 -4.95 18.91
CA ASN A 200 1.08 -6.05 18.51
C ASN A 200 1.52 -6.73 17.21
N ASN A 201 2.83 -6.78 16.95
CA ASN A 201 3.39 -7.41 15.76
C ASN A 201 3.88 -8.82 16.05
N ARG A 202 3.94 -9.64 15.01
CA ARG A 202 4.55 -10.97 15.04
C ARG A 202 5.76 -10.99 14.12
N LEU A 203 6.94 -11.16 14.69
CA LEU A 203 8.20 -11.28 13.98
C LEU A 203 8.72 -12.71 14.17
N SER A 204 9.07 -13.40 13.09
CA SER A 204 9.61 -14.76 13.21
C SER A 204 10.49 -15.15 12.04
N ALA A 205 11.51 -15.96 12.30
CA ALA A 205 12.39 -16.51 11.28
C ALA A 205 13.09 -15.48 10.37
N ASN A 206 13.15 -14.21 10.80
CA ASN A 206 13.94 -13.21 10.11
C ASN A 206 15.41 -13.35 10.50
N ASN A 207 16.32 -12.90 9.64
CA ASN A 207 17.76 -12.89 9.89
C ASN A 207 18.30 -14.27 10.30
N GLY A 208 17.85 -15.33 9.61
CA GLY A 208 18.23 -16.72 9.94
C GLY A 208 17.81 -17.18 11.34
N ASN A 209 16.66 -16.71 11.84
CA ASN A 209 16.19 -16.85 13.23
C ASN A 209 17.03 -16.08 14.27
N GLY A 210 17.90 -15.17 13.84
CA GLY A 210 18.68 -14.29 14.72
C GLY A 210 17.87 -13.13 15.31
N VAL A 211 18.48 -11.95 15.38
CA VAL A 211 17.80 -10.75 15.87
C VAL A 211 16.70 -10.34 14.88
N GLN A 212 15.47 -10.23 15.36
CA GLN A 212 14.28 -10.02 14.53
C GLN A 212 14.03 -8.54 14.17
N THR A 213 14.48 -7.61 15.02
CA THR A 213 14.35 -6.16 14.83
C THR A 213 15.47 -5.43 15.56
N ASN A 214 15.85 -4.25 15.09
CA ASN A 214 16.78 -3.36 15.78
C ASN A 214 16.09 -2.43 16.81
N LEU A 215 14.75 -2.45 16.85
CA LEU A 215 13.96 -1.64 17.78
C LEU A 215 13.84 -2.34 19.13
N LYS A 216 13.74 -1.55 20.19
CA LYS A 216 13.39 -2.05 21.53
C LYS A 216 11.88 -1.97 21.72
N SER A 217 11.27 -3.09 22.08
CA SER A 217 9.84 -3.13 22.38
C SER A 217 9.59 -2.60 23.78
N ALA A 218 8.55 -1.79 23.96
CA ALA A 218 7.99 -1.62 25.30
C ALA A 218 7.39 -2.97 25.75
N ALA A 219 7.55 -3.34 27.02
CA ALA A 219 7.06 -4.63 27.55
C ALA A 219 5.54 -4.82 27.34
N ALA A 220 4.77 -3.73 27.41
CA ALA A 220 3.32 -3.74 27.22
C ALA A 220 2.88 -3.64 25.74
N ALA A 221 3.80 -3.58 24.79
CA ALA A 221 3.45 -3.35 23.39
C ALA A 221 2.90 -4.58 22.67
N GLY A 222 2.89 -5.77 23.28
CA GLY A 222 2.27 -6.98 22.72
C GLY A 222 3.00 -7.58 21.51
N ASN A 223 4.27 -7.22 21.27
CA ASN A 223 5.05 -7.77 20.17
C ASN A 223 5.59 -9.16 20.51
N THR A 224 5.53 -10.07 19.54
CA THR A 224 6.11 -11.42 19.65
C THR A 224 7.24 -11.64 18.64
N CYS A 225 8.39 -12.12 19.11
CA CYS A 225 9.58 -12.44 18.34
C CYS A 225 9.90 -13.93 18.52
N ASN A 226 9.80 -14.75 17.46
CA ASN A 226 9.96 -16.21 17.55
C ASN A 226 9.10 -16.85 18.67
N ALA A 227 7.84 -16.39 18.78
CA ALA A 227 6.86 -16.81 19.78
C ALA A 227 7.16 -16.42 21.25
N SER A 228 8.20 -15.65 21.54
CA SER A 228 8.42 -15.00 22.84
C SER A 228 8.14 -13.49 22.76
N ALA A 229 8.10 -12.78 23.89
CA ALA A 229 8.04 -11.32 23.88
C ALA A 229 9.31 -10.75 23.20
N CYS A 230 9.14 -9.75 22.34
CA CYS A 230 10.28 -9.07 21.74
C CYS A 230 11.09 -8.30 22.81
N PRO A 231 12.44 -8.27 22.70
CA PRO A 231 13.32 -7.54 23.60
C PRO A 231 13.17 -6.02 23.51
#